data_AF-A0A261AKZ9-F1
#
_entry.id   AF-A0A261AKZ9-F1
#
_cell.length_a   1.000
_cell.length_b   1.000
_cell.length_c   1.000
_cell.angle_alpha   90.00
_cell.angle_beta   90.00
_cell.angle_gamma   90.00
#
_symmetry.space_group_name_H-M   'P 1'
#
loop_
_entity.id
_entity.type
_entity.pdbx_description
1 polymer ?
#
loop_
_entity_poly.entity_id
_entity_poly.type
_entity_poly.pdbx_seq_one_letter_code
_entity_poly.pdbx_strand_id
1 'polypeptide(L)'
;MSTSSLIKFYIDFITLICSIIINSTLIVLVITNSPPKLGNYRHLICYFSITSIIIRLLLFCCWVSLKIKNSVASMFQTNISAISISFVFRFFALQ
;
A
#
# COMPACT_ATOMS: atom_id res chain seq x y z
N MET A 1 0.83 -27.58 12.16
CA MET A 1 1.24 -26.18 11.89
C MET A 1 1.79 -25.60 13.19
N SER A 2 2.98 -25.00 13.20
CA SER A 2 3.52 -24.40 14.44
C SER A 2 2.72 -23.15 14.80
N THR A 3 2.51 -22.88 16.09
CA THR A 3 1.81 -21.68 16.58
C THR A 3 2.35 -20.38 15.97
N SER A 4 3.67 -20.31 15.76
CA SER A 4 4.34 -19.19 15.06
C SER A 4 3.84 -18.96 13.63
N SER A 5 3.51 -20.01 12.88
CA SER A 5 3.01 -19.89 11.51
C SER A 5 1.57 -19.37 11.44
N LEU A 6 0.73 -19.69 12.42
CA LEU A 6 -0.63 -19.15 12.53
C LEU A 6 -0.63 -17.67 12.87
N ILE A 7 0.24 -17.23 13.79
CA ILE A 7 0.35 -15.81 14.15
C ILE A 7 0.79 -14.99 12.94
N LYS A 8 1.77 -15.46 12.16
CA LYS A 8 2.21 -14.78 10.93
C LYS A 8 1.10 -14.66 9.90
N PHE A 9 0.33 -15.73 9.70
CA PHE A 9 -0.85 -15.69 8.82
C PHE A 9 -1.81 -14.56 9.21
N TYR A 10 -2.18 -14.48 10.49
CA TYR A 10 -3.10 -13.45 10.98
C TYR A 10 -2.55 -12.03 10.83
N ILE A 11 -1.27 -11.82 11.15
CA ILE A 11 -0.62 -10.52 10.99
C ILE A 11 -0.61 -10.11 9.51
N ASP A 12 -0.21 -11.00 8.61
CA ASP A 12 -0.16 -10.70 7.19
C ASP A 12 -1.56 -10.39 6.61
N PHE A 13 -2.58 -11.09 7.09
CA PHE A 13 -3.99 -10.85 6.74
C PHE A 13 -4.50 -9.50 7.23
N ILE A 14 -4.26 -9.15 8.50
CA ILE A 14 -4.62 -7.83 9.03
C ILE A 14 -3.92 -6.72 8.25
N THR A 15 -2.65 -6.92 7.91
CA THR A 15 -1.87 -5.92 7.16
C THR A 15 -2.38 -5.77 5.71
N LEU A 16 -2.90 -6.84 5.09
CA LEU A 16 -3.58 -6.77 3.80
C LEU A 16 -4.83 -5.87 3.88
N ILE A 17 -5.67 -6.07 4.91
CA ILE A 17 -6.88 -5.26 5.13
C ILE A 17 -6.49 -3.79 5.34
N CYS A 18 -5.54 -3.50 6.22
CA CYS A 18 -5.06 -2.14 6.46
C CYS A 18 -4.50 -1.50 5.17
N SER A 19 -3.78 -2.27 4.35
CA SER A 19 -3.25 -1.79 3.06
C SER A 19 -4.38 -1.39 2.12
N ILE A 20 -5.44 -2.18 2.00
CA ILE A 20 -6.59 -1.85 1.14
C ILE A 20 -7.26 -0.57 1.64
N ILE A 21 -7.48 -0.44 2.95
CA ILE A 21 -8.14 0.73 3.54
C ILE A 21 -7.30 2.00 3.30
N ILE A 22 -6.02 2.00 3.66
CA ILE A 22 -5.14 3.18 3.54
C ILE A 22 -5.02 3.63 2.08
N ASN A 23 -4.79 2.69 1.14
CA ASN A 23 -4.65 3.03 -0.27
C ASN A 23 -5.98 3.50 -0.88
N SER A 24 -7.12 2.96 -0.43
CA SER A 24 -8.44 3.45 -0.85
C SER A 24 -8.69 4.88 -0.35
N THR A 25 -8.37 5.17 0.92
CA THR A 25 -8.47 6.52 1.48
C THR A 25 -7.57 7.51 0.74
N LEU A 26 -6.35 7.10 0.35
CA LEU A 26 -5.45 7.91 -0.48
C LEU A 26 -6.06 8.26 -1.83
N ILE A 27 -6.63 7.28 -2.54
CA ILE A 27 -7.30 7.53 -3.82
C ILE A 27 -8.45 8.52 -3.64
N VAL A 28 -9.28 8.34 -2.60
CA VAL A 28 -10.37 9.29 -2.28
C VAL A 28 -9.81 10.68 -2.01
N LEU A 29 -8.78 10.80 -1.17
CA LEU A 29 -8.17 12.09 -0.81
C LEU A 29 -7.58 12.81 -2.02
N VAL A 30 -6.93 12.06 -2.92
CA VAL A 30 -6.37 12.57 -4.18
C VAL A 30 -7.47 13.01 -5.13
N ILE A 31 -8.64 12.40 -5.13
CA ILE A 31 -9.76 12.81 -6.00
C ILE A 31 -10.48 14.01 -5.41
N THR A 32 -10.84 13.98 -4.11
CA THR A 32 -11.76 14.95 -3.50
C THR A 32 -11.09 16.24 -3.04
N ASN A 33 -9.89 16.15 -2.47
CA ASN A 33 -9.26 17.28 -1.77
C ASN A 33 -8.00 17.82 -2.48
N SER A 34 -7.66 17.30 -3.66
CA SER A 34 -6.36 17.63 -4.26
C SER A 34 -6.24 19.06 -4.77
N PRO A 35 -5.10 19.73 -4.48
CA PRO A 35 -4.80 21.06 -5.03
C PRO A 35 -4.79 21.06 -6.56
N PRO A 36 -5.35 22.07 -7.25
CA PRO A 36 -5.40 22.13 -8.72
C PRO A 36 -4.00 22.10 -9.37
N LYS A 37 -2.96 22.55 -8.66
CA LYS A 37 -1.56 22.52 -9.10
C LYS A 37 -0.98 21.11 -9.29
N LEU A 38 -1.63 20.08 -8.77
CA LEU A 38 -1.13 18.69 -8.86
C LEU A 38 -1.34 18.03 -10.22
N GLY A 39 -2.16 18.59 -11.11
CA GLY A 39 -2.30 18.17 -12.50
C GLY A 39 -2.15 16.65 -12.73
N ASN A 40 -1.16 16.28 -13.56
CA ASN A 40 -0.91 14.89 -13.95
C ASN A 40 -0.38 13.98 -12.82
N TYR A 41 0.16 14.56 -11.74
CA TYR A 41 0.65 13.79 -10.59
C TYR A 41 -0.50 13.11 -9.82
N ARG A 42 -1.73 13.62 -9.91
CA ARG A 42 -2.91 12.98 -9.30
C ARG A 42 -3.11 11.54 -9.80
N HIS A 43 -3.01 11.36 -11.11
CA HIS A 43 -3.14 10.05 -11.73
C HIS A 43 -2.02 9.11 -11.31
N LEU A 44 -0.79 9.61 -11.22
CA LEU A 44 0.37 8.82 -10.81
C LEU A 44 0.21 8.24 -9.38
N ILE A 45 -0.29 9.03 -8.43
CA ILE A 45 -0.54 8.56 -7.05
C ILE A 45 -1.63 7.49 -7.03
N CYS A 46 -2.67 7.66 -7.85
CA CYS A 46 -3.74 6.69 -7.98
C CYS A 46 -3.22 5.36 -8.55
N TYR A 47 -2.40 5.42 -9.62
CA TYR A 47 -1.73 4.24 -10.18
C TYR A 47 -0.86 3.53 -9.16
N PHE A 48 -0.10 4.28 -8.38
CA PHE A 48 0.78 3.73 -7.36
C PHE A 48 0.00 3.05 -6.23
N SER A 49 -1.12 3.65 -5.82
CA SER A 49 -2.02 3.09 -4.80
C SER A 49 -2.71 1.81 -5.28
N ILE A 50 -3.13 1.74 -6.54
CA ILE A 50 -3.71 0.52 -7.12
C ILE A 50 -2.63 -0.58 -7.22
N THR A 51 -1.44 -0.23 -7.70
CA THR A 51 -0.32 -1.16 -7.85
C THR A 51 0.09 -1.75 -6.51
N SER A 52 0.06 -0.96 -5.42
CA SER A 52 0.39 -1.45 -4.08
C SER A 52 -0.63 -2.49 -3.58
N ILE A 53 -1.92 -2.30 -3.84
CA ILE A 53 -2.98 -3.25 -3.47
C ILE A 53 -2.78 -4.56 -4.23
N ILE A 54 -2.53 -4.49 -5.55
CA ILE A 54 -2.32 -5.67 -6.39
C ILE A 54 -1.10 -6.46 -5.91
N ILE A 55 0.03 -5.78 -5.67
CA ILE A 55 1.26 -6.43 -5.18
C ILE A 55 1.00 -7.09 -3.81
N ARG A 56 0.30 -6.43 -2.89
CA ARG A 56 0.00 -7.00 -1.57
C ARG A 56 -0.88 -8.25 -1.66
N LEU A 57 -1.89 -8.22 -2.53
CA LEU A 57 -2.78 -9.35 -2.77
C LEU A 57 -2.04 -10.54 -3.39
N LEU A 58 -1.23 -10.27 -4.42
CA LEU A 58 -0.41 -11.27 -5.09
C LEU A 58 0.58 -11.93 -4.12
N LEU A 59 1.23 -11.13 -3.27
CA LEU A 59 2.17 -11.63 -2.28
C LEU A 59 1.50 -12.45 -1.17
N PHE A 60 0.34 -12.03 -0.69
CA PHE A 60 -0.42 -12.82 0.28
C PHE A 60 -0.83 -14.17 -0.33
N CYS A 61 -1.35 -14.17 -1.55
CA CYS A 61 -1.70 -15.38 -2.29
C CYS A 61 -0.49 -16.32 -2.52
N CYS A 62 0.64 -15.74 -2.94
CA CYS A 62 1.88 -16.46 -3.19
C CYS A 62 2.47 -17.03 -1.89
N TRP A 63 2.39 -16.30 -0.76
CA TRP A 63 2.82 -16.79 0.54
C TRP A 63 1.98 -17.99 1.01
N VAL A 64 0.64 -17.91 0.84
CA VAL A 64 -0.27 -19.03 1.14
C VAL A 64 0.03 -20.25 0.28
N SER A 65 0.33 -20.06 -1.01
CA SER A 65 0.48 -21.15 -1.97
C SER A 65 1.90 -21.76 -2.02
N LEU A 66 2.94 -20.94 -1.94
CA LEU A 66 4.33 -21.31 -2.24
C LEU A 66 5.28 -21.20 -1.04
N LYS A 67 4.80 -20.74 0.13
CA LYS A 67 5.61 -20.54 1.37
C LYS A 67 6.90 -19.72 1.17
N ILE A 68 6.92 -18.82 0.19
CA ILE A 68 8.08 -17.96 -0.10
C ILE A 68 8.28 -16.95 1.04
N LYS A 69 9.53 -16.74 1.49
CA LYS A 69 9.87 -15.75 2.52
C LYS A 69 10.01 -14.34 1.90
N ASN A 70 9.14 -13.43 2.34
CA ASN A 70 8.83 -12.10 1.78
C ASN A 70 9.90 -10.98 1.92
N SER A 71 11.21 -11.27 1.81
CA SER A 71 12.24 -10.22 2.00
C SER A 71 12.13 -9.08 0.96
N VAL A 72 12.08 -9.42 -0.33
CA VAL A 72 12.01 -8.46 -1.46
C VAL A 72 10.70 -7.67 -1.48
N ALA A 73 9.61 -8.33 -1.09
CA ALA A 73 8.28 -7.74 -0.98
C ALA A 73 8.19 -6.63 0.07
N SER A 74 8.88 -6.81 1.21
CA SER A 74 8.89 -5.80 2.27
C SER A 74 9.56 -4.50 1.83
N MET A 75 10.56 -4.58 0.94
CA MET A 75 11.29 -3.42 0.41
C MET A 75 10.45 -2.60 -0.58
N PHE A 76 9.58 -3.26 -1.35
CA PHE A 76 8.63 -2.56 -2.21
C PHE A 76 7.55 -1.84 -1.40
N GLN A 77 6.99 -2.50 -0.37
CA GLN A 77 5.95 -1.90 0.45
C GLN A 77 6.45 -0.65 1.20
N THR A 78 7.65 -0.69 1.79
CA THR A 78 8.21 0.45 2.54
C THR A 78 8.52 1.64 1.65
N ASN A 79 8.99 1.41 0.43
CA ASN A 79 9.16 2.48 -0.55
C ASN A 79 7.80 3.09 -0.96
N ILE A 80 6.77 2.26 -1.14
CA ILE A 80 5.43 2.73 -1.48
C ILE A 80 4.84 3.61 -0.38
N SER A 81 4.91 3.17 0.87
CA SER A 81 4.44 3.97 1.99
C SER A 81 5.28 5.23 2.21
N ALA A 82 6.61 5.19 2.03
CA ALA A 82 7.47 6.37 2.14
C ALA A 82 7.16 7.43 1.06
N ILE A 83 6.93 7.00 -0.18
CA ILE A 83 6.52 7.89 -1.28
C ILE A 83 5.13 8.48 -1.00
N SER A 84 4.19 7.65 -0.54
CA SER A 84 2.86 8.12 -0.17
C SER A 84 2.88 9.14 0.97
N ILE A 85 3.68 8.92 2.01
CA ILE A 85 3.83 9.86 3.14
C ILE A 85 4.46 11.16 2.66
N SER A 86 5.54 11.08 1.86
CA SER A 86 6.18 12.27 1.28
C SER A 86 5.22 13.08 0.41
N PHE A 87 4.29 12.40 -0.25
CA PHE A 87 3.26 13.03 -1.07
C PHE A 87 2.17 13.71 -0.22
N VAL A 88 1.69 13.05 0.84
CA VAL A 88 0.74 13.63 1.80
C VAL A 88 1.34 14.88 2.46
N PHE A 89 2.61 14.84 2.86
CA PHE A 89 3.30 16.02 3.40
C PHE A 89 3.36 17.17 2.39
N ARG A 90 3.71 16.89 1.11
CA ARG A 90 3.70 17.92 0.07
C ARG A 90 2.30 18.45 -0.25
N PHE A 91 1.28 17.60 -0.11
CA PHE A 91 -0.12 17.99 -0.29
C PHE A 91 -0.57 18.98 0.78
N PHE A 92 -0.28 18.70 2.06
CA PHE A 92 -0.57 19.62 3.16
C PHE A 92 0.30 20.88 3.13
N ALA A 93 1.53 20.80 2.61
CA ALA A 93 2.39 21.98 2.43
C ALA A 93 1.97 22.88 1.25
N LEU A 94 1.06 22.41 0.38
CA LEU A 94 0.53 23.15 -0.77
C LEU A 94 -0.89 23.72 -0.53
N GLN A 95 -1.52 23.37 0.60
CA GLN A 95 -2.68 24.08 1.15
C GLN A 95 -2.21 25.33 1.89
#